data_AF-C4V475-F1
#
_entry.id   AF-C4V475-F1
#
_cell.length_a   1.000
_cell.length_b   1.000
_cell.length_c   1.000
_cell.angle_alpha   90.00
_cell.angle_beta   90.00
_cell.angle_gamma   90.00
#
_symmetry.space_group_name_H-M   'P 1'
#
loop_
_entity.id
_entity.type
_entity.pdbx_description
1 polymer ?
#
loop_
_entity_poly.entity_id
_entity_poly.type
_entity_poly.pdbx_seq_one_letter_code
_entity_poly.pdbx_strand_id
1 'polypeptide(L)'
;MYMEVQALQMTPVAMRATSHLGETIDKAEKKSFGMYLKDALSEVNHLQLASEEQTKLLAAGEVQDVSQVIVAGQKADIALQLTLQMRNRALSAYQEIMRMQV
;
A
#
# COMPACT_ATOMS: atom_id res chain seq x y z
N MET A 1 38.03 -24.11 -51.78
CA MET A 1 37.27 -25.21 -51.14
C MET A 1 37.23 -24.90 -49.65
N TYR A 2 36.03 -24.54 -49.17
CA TYR A 2 35.57 -24.22 -47.80
C TYR A 2 36.36 -23.19 -46.96
N MET A 3 35.83 -21.97 -46.94
CA MET A 3 36.09 -20.98 -45.90
C MET A 3 35.06 -21.22 -44.80
N GLU A 4 35.47 -21.83 -43.69
CA GLU A 4 34.63 -22.01 -42.50
C GLU A 4 34.43 -20.64 -41.84
N VAL A 5 33.23 -20.07 -41.98
CA VAL A 5 32.87 -18.80 -41.32
C VAL A 5 32.59 -19.11 -39.85
N GLN A 6 33.56 -18.80 -38.98
CA GLN A 6 33.37 -18.89 -37.53
C GLN A 6 32.27 -17.90 -37.11
N ALA A 7 31.13 -18.41 -36.64
CA ALA A 7 30.08 -17.56 -36.09
C ALA A 7 30.61 -16.80 -34.86
N LEU A 8 30.49 -15.47 -34.88
CA LEU A 8 30.77 -14.63 -33.72
C LEU A 8 29.94 -15.10 -32.52
N GLN A 9 30.61 -15.49 -31.44
CA GLN A 9 29.97 -15.70 -30.15
C GLN A 9 29.58 -14.32 -29.59
N MET A 10 28.33 -13.93 -29.78
CA MET A 10 27.77 -12.73 -29.18
C MET A 10 27.56 -13.00 -27.68
N THR A 11 28.56 -12.68 -26.86
CA THR A 11 28.37 -12.58 -25.41
C THR A 11 27.29 -11.54 -25.11
N PRO A 12 26.26 -11.84 -24.30
CA PRO A 12 25.22 -10.87 -23.98
C PRO A 12 25.85 -9.70 -23.22
N VAL A 13 25.87 -8.53 -23.84
CA VAL A 13 26.25 -7.29 -23.18
C VAL A 13 25.16 -6.97 -22.17
N ALA A 14 25.39 -7.31 -20.90
CA ALA A 14 24.61 -6.77 -19.81
C ALA A 14 24.95 -5.28 -19.71
N MET A 15 24.06 -4.41 -20.20
CA MET A 15 24.12 -2.98 -19.94
C MET A 15 24.00 -2.76 -18.43
N ARG A 16 25.14 -2.63 -17.75
CA ARG A 16 25.22 -2.06 -16.42
C ARG A 16 25.31 -0.54 -16.60
N ALA A 17 24.18 0.14 -16.48
CA ALA A 17 24.17 1.59 -16.34
C ALA A 17 24.77 1.94 -14.97
N THR A 18 26.01 2.42 -14.96
CA THR A 18 26.61 3.04 -13.78
C THR A 18 26.04 4.45 -13.63
N SER A 19 25.03 4.60 -12.79
CA SER A 19 24.61 5.92 -12.29
C SER A 19 25.73 6.49 -11.42
N HIS A 20 26.16 7.71 -11.71
CA HIS A 20 27.27 8.43 -11.08
C HIS A 20 26.84 9.24 -9.85
N LEU A 21 25.72 8.85 -9.24
CA LEU A 21 25.31 9.35 -7.93
C LEU A 21 25.34 8.16 -6.99
N GLY A 22 26.40 8.10 -6.16
CA GLY A 22 26.73 7.03 -5.23
C GLY A 22 25.75 6.86 -4.07
N GLU A 23 24.46 6.79 -4.36
CA GLU A 23 23.53 6.02 -3.54
C GLU A 23 23.36 4.68 -4.24
N THR A 24 23.95 3.63 -3.64
CA THR A 24 23.26 2.35 -3.66
C THR A 24 21.89 2.64 -3.06
N ILE A 25 20.88 2.83 -3.92
CA ILE A 25 19.50 2.68 -3.48
C ILE A 25 19.42 1.21 -3.10
N ASP A 26 19.74 0.92 -1.84
CA ASP A 26 19.25 -0.25 -1.15
C ASP A 26 17.78 -0.23 -1.47
N LYS A 27 17.37 -1.20 -2.29
CA LYS A 27 16.00 -1.35 -2.73
C LYS A 27 15.20 -1.52 -1.45
N ALA A 28 14.68 -0.42 -0.91
CA ALA A 28 13.89 -0.41 0.31
C ALA A 28 12.88 -1.54 0.12
N GLU A 29 12.96 -2.56 0.97
CA GLU A 29 12.09 -3.72 0.86
C GLU A 29 10.67 -3.16 0.74
N LYS A 30 10.11 -3.27 -0.47
CA LYS A 30 8.78 -2.75 -0.74
C LYS A 30 7.88 -3.57 0.16
N LYS A 31 7.43 -2.97 1.26
CA LYS A 31 6.57 -3.65 2.22
C LYS A 31 5.45 -4.33 1.44
N SER A 32 5.31 -5.64 1.59
CA SER A 32 4.28 -6.38 0.88
C SER A 32 2.91 -5.85 1.30
N PHE A 33 1.93 -5.90 0.39
CA PHE A 33 0.56 -5.49 0.70
C PHE A 33 0.01 -6.18 1.96
N GLY A 34 0.41 -7.43 2.21
CA GLY A 34 0.05 -8.16 3.44
C GLY A 34 0.58 -7.52 4.72
N MET A 35 1.77 -6.89 4.69
CA MET A 35 2.28 -6.13 5.84
C MET A 35 1.50 -4.83 6.05
N TYR A 36 1.14 -4.12 4.97
CA TYR A 36 0.27 -2.95 5.08
C TYR A 36 -1.11 -3.31 5.66
N LEU A 37 -1.67 -4.43 5.23
CA LEU A 37 -2.94 -4.93 5.77
C LEU A 37 -2.83 -5.30 7.25
N LYS A 38 -1.74 -5.95 7.64
CA LYS A 38 -1.47 -6.30 9.04
C LYS A 38 -1.29 -5.05 9.92
N ASP A 39 -0.52 -4.08 9.44
CA ASP A 39 -0.30 -2.82 10.15
C ASP A 39 -1.63 -2.06 10.31
N ALA A 40 -2.46 -2.01 9.26
CA ALA A 40 -3.79 -1.39 9.32
C ALA A 40 -4.74 -2.11 10.29
N LEU A 41 -4.75 -3.45 10.33
CA LEU A 41 -5.56 -4.21 11.28
C LEU A 41 -5.12 -3.98 12.74
N SER A 42 -3.80 -3.86 12.97
CA SER A 42 -3.26 -3.52 14.29
C SER A 42 -3.69 -2.12 14.74
N GLU A 43 -3.68 -1.15 13.83
CA GLU A 43 -4.10 0.22 14.11
C GLU A 43 -5.60 0.29 14.44
N VAL A 44 -6.45 -0.43 13.71
CA VAL A 44 -7.89 -0.52 14.00
C VAL A 44 -8.13 -1.11 15.40
N ASN A 45 -7.41 -2.16 15.76
CA ASN A 45 -7.53 -2.75 17.10
C ASN A 45 -7.11 -1.76 18.21
N HIS A 46 -6.08 -0.96 17.97
CA HIS A 46 -5.64 0.07 18.90
C HIS A 46 -6.70 1.19 19.06
N LEU A 47 -7.27 1.64 17.94
CA LEU A 47 -8.35 2.64 17.94
C LEU A 47 -9.62 2.12 18.65
N GLN A 48 -9.95 0.84 18.48
CA GLN A 48 -11.08 0.20 19.16
C GLN A 48 -10.93 0.26 20.69
N LEU A 49 -9.74 -0.10 21.21
CA LEU A 49 -9.43 -0.06 22.64
C LEU A 49 -9.44 1.37 23.18
N ALA A 50 -8.88 2.33 22.44
CA ALA A 50 -8.90 3.74 22.81
C ALA A 50 -10.34 4.30 22.83
N SER A 51 -11.19 3.87 21.89
CA SER A 51 -12.60 4.23 21.86
C SER A 51 -13.38 3.65 23.04
N GLU A 52 -13.08 2.42 23.47
CA GLU A 52 -13.70 1.82 24.67
C GLU A 52 -13.31 2.59 25.94
N GLU A 53 -12.06 3.02 26.04
CA GLU A 53 -11.58 3.87 27.14
C GLU A 53 -12.26 5.25 27.13
N GLN A 54 -12.32 5.90 25.97
CA GLN A 54 -13.02 7.17 25.82
C GLN A 54 -14.53 7.06 26.07
N THR A 55 -15.15 5.94 25.72
CA THR A 55 -16.58 5.68 26.02
C THR A 55 -16.83 5.56 27.52
N LYS A 56 -15.90 4.94 28.27
CA LYS A 56 -15.96 4.93 29.74
C LYS A 56 -15.83 6.34 30.33
N LEU A 57 -14.93 7.16 29.79
CA LEU A 57 -14.77 8.56 30.19
C LEU A 57 -16.00 9.42 29.81
N LEU A 58 -16.64 9.12 28.67
CA LEU A 58 -17.87 9.78 28.22
C LEU A 58 -19.06 9.44 29.13
N ALA A 59 -19.20 8.16 29.50
CA ALA A 59 -20.22 7.69 30.43
C ALA A 59 -20.02 8.26 31.85
N ALA A 60 -18.81 8.70 32.18
CA ALA A 60 -18.50 9.45 33.39
C ALA A 60 -18.91 10.95 33.29
N GLY A 61 -19.36 11.42 32.13
CA GLY A 61 -20.04 12.71 31.95
C GLY A 61 -19.16 13.88 31.47
N GLU A 62 -17.99 13.63 30.90
CA GLU A 62 -16.98 14.69 30.65
C GLU A 62 -17.03 15.41 29.27
N VAL A 63 -17.94 15.11 28.34
CA VAL A 63 -17.85 15.69 26.97
C VAL A 63 -18.97 16.67 26.64
N GLN A 64 -18.55 17.89 26.27
CA GLN A 64 -19.34 19.12 26.17
C GLN A 64 -19.72 19.54 24.73
N ASP A 65 -19.34 18.77 23.69
CA ASP A 65 -19.32 19.29 22.31
C ASP A 65 -20.00 18.38 21.26
N VAL A 66 -21.34 18.44 21.20
CA VAL A 66 -22.20 17.73 20.23
C VAL A 66 -21.84 18.03 18.77
N SER A 67 -21.29 19.22 18.48
CA SER A 67 -20.93 19.66 17.12
C SER A 67 -19.78 18.84 16.53
N GLN A 68 -18.82 18.41 17.36
CA GLN A 68 -17.70 17.59 16.90
C GLN A 68 -18.16 16.19 16.47
N VAL A 69 -19.18 15.64 17.12
CA VAL A 69 -19.73 14.30 16.79
C VAL A 69 -20.34 14.28 15.39
N ILE A 70 -21.09 15.32 15.03
CA ILE A 70 -21.72 15.43 13.70
C ILE A 70 -20.65 15.57 12.60
N VAL A 71 -19.64 16.42 12.83
CA VAL A 71 -18.53 16.62 11.88
C VAL A 71 -17.68 15.35 11.73
N ALA A 72 -17.42 14.65 12.84
CA ALA A 72 -16.73 13.37 12.82
C ALA A 72 -17.51 12.32 12.02
N GLY A 73 -18.84 12.24 12.20
CA GLY A 73 -19.71 11.35 11.42
C GLY A 73 -19.67 11.62 9.92
N GLN A 74 -19.77 12.88 9.50
CA GLN A 74 -19.67 13.25 8.09
C GLN A 74 -18.30 12.92 7.48
N LYS A 75 -17.21 13.12 8.23
CA LYS A 75 -15.87 12.73 7.79
C LYS A 75 -15.74 11.21 7.65
N ALA A 76 -16.31 10.45 8.57
CA ALA A 76 -16.30 8.99 8.54
C ALA A 76 -17.03 8.44 7.30
N ASP A 77 -18.20 8.99 6.96
CA ASP A 77 -18.96 8.58 5.78
C ASP A 77 -18.16 8.81 4.47
N ILE A 78 -17.54 9.98 4.33
CA ILE A 78 -16.72 10.31 3.16
C ILE A 78 -15.50 9.37 3.08
N ALA A 79 -14.83 9.13 4.20
CA ALA A 79 -13.67 8.23 4.26
C ALA A 79 -14.05 6.78 3.91
N LEU A 80 -15.22 6.31 4.36
CA LEU A 80 -15.73 4.99 4.03
C LEU A 80 -16.01 4.85 2.53
N GLN A 81 -16.68 5.83 1.93
CA GLN A 81 -16.95 5.84 0.49
C GLN A 81 -15.66 5.80 -0.33
N LEU A 82 -14.66 6.60 0.04
CA LEU A 82 -13.36 6.60 -0.60
C LEU A 82 -12.65 5.24 -0.47
N THR A 83 -12.74 4.62 0.71
CA THR A 83 -12.15 3.30 0.96
C THR A 83 -12.77 2.22 0.09
N LEU A 84 -14.09 2.24 -0.09
CA LEU A 84 -14.79 1.31 -0.98
C LEU A 84 -14.34 1.49 -2.44
N GLN A 85 -14.18 2.73 -2.90
CA GLN A 85 -13.68 3.01 -4.24
C GLN A 85 -12.24 2.52 -4.44
N MET A 86 -11.37 2.77 -3.48
CA MET A 86 -10.00 2.27 -3.50
C MET A 86 -9.93 0.74 -3.51
N ARG A 87 -10.74 0.07 -2.68
CA ARG A 87 -10.85 -1.39 -2.66
C ARG A 87 -11.26 -1.92 -4.03
N ASN A 88 -12.30 -1.35 -4.62
CA ASN A 88 -12.78 -1.76 -5.93
C ASN A 88 -11.69 -1.56 -6.99
N ARG A 89 -10.96 -0.43 -6.97
CA ARG A 89 -9.87 -0.16 -7.91
C ARG A 89 -8.69 -1.13 -7.74
N ALA A 90 -8.33 -1.48 -6.51
CA ALA A 90 -7.30 -2.46 -6.21
C ALA A 90 -7.68 -3.87 -6.71
N LEU A 91 -8.95 -4.29 -6.52
CA LEU A 91 -9.47 -5.55 -7.06
C LEU A 91 -9.45 -5.59 -8.58
N SER A 92 -9.86 -4.51 -9.24
CA SER A 92 -9.78 -4.40 -10.70
C SER A 92 -8.34 -4.43 -11.20
N ALA A 93 -7.41 -3.74 -10.53
CA ALA A 93 -6.00 -3.78 -10.89
C ALA A 93 -5.40 -5.19 -10.74
N TYR A 94 -5.78 -5.92 -9.70
CA TYR A 94 -5.40 -7.32 -9.53
C TYR A 94 -5.95 -8.21 -10.66
N GLN A 95 -7.24 -8.07 -10.98
CA GLN A 95 -7.86 -8.81 -12.09
C GLN A 95 -7.22 -8.50 -13.44
N GLU A 96 -6.85 -7.24 -13.69
CA GLU A 96 -6.20 -6.83 -14.94
C GLU A 96 -4.81 -7.47 -15.09
N ILE A 97 -4.00 -7.48 -14.03
CA ILE A 97 -2.69 -8.13 -14.04
C ILE A 97 -2.83 -9.64 -14.32
N MET A 98 -3.84 -10.29 -13.74
CA MET A 98 -4.12 -11.72 -13.99
C MET A 98 -4.53 -11.99 -15.45
N ARG A 99 -5.25 -11.05 -16.09
CA ARG A 99 -5.66 -11.16 -17.50
C ARG A 99 -4.52 -10.90 -18.48
N MET A 100 -3.47 -10.19 -18.08
CA MET A 100 -2.28 -9.97 -18.91
C MET A 100 -1.32 -11.19 -18.94
N GLN A 101 -1.44 -12.12 -17.98
CA GLN A 101 -0.53 -13.26 -17.83
C GLN A 101 -1.03 -14.56 -18.46
N VAL A 102 -2.22 -14.57 -19.09
CA VAL A 102 -2.76 -15.71 -19.83
C VAL A 102 -2.59 -15.57 -21.33
#